data_AF-A0A7W8CE02-F1
#
_entry.id   AF-A0A7W8CE02-F1
#
_cell.length_a   1.000
_cell.length_b   1.000
_cell.length_c   1.000
_cell.angle_alpha   90.00
_cell.angle_beta   90.00
_cell.angle_gamma   90.00
#
_symmetry.space_group_name_H-M   'P 1'
#
loop_
_entity.id
_entity.type
_entity.pdbx_description
1 polymer ?
#
loop_
_entity_poly.entity_id
_entity_poly.type
_entity_poly.pdbx_seq_one_letter_code
_entity_poly.pdbx_strand_id
1 'polypeptide(L)'
;MGWLPTSARPSIAASVYGFLAFIGFEAAAPMAEETKNPRRTVPRAVVLSCLLIGLFYVLTSYASSVYFGPAKMAEFMSYNGGNAWIGLATTLWGNGWILLLVVLLISSFACMNGAALAATRSIWAMGRSGTLPRFFGYVHPRWRSPSKSILVFFGLGTVLTLVGGYTWDPVTAYAVFGTVLTVCVLPIYFVTALACPVYFLRYRRGEFNVFLHLIAPVLGAILLIPAFFAGAGIPVFSFASALSYPLSLAGPIVGTWYVIGFGVMVYLMKRRNDSLDRLAESVDPEPTPVLAAEVG
;
A
#
# COMPACT_ATOMS: atom_id res chain seq x y z
N MET A 1 -6.13 26.95 10.92
CA MET A 1 -5.90 25.64 11.58
C MET A 1 -6.01 25.78 13.12
N GLY A 2 -7.06 26.43 13.64
CA GLY A 2 -7.17 26.85 15.05
C GLY A 2 -8.22 26.11 15.90
N TRP A 3 -9.02 25.23 15.31
CA TRP A 3 -10.22 24.65 15.96
C TRP A 3 -10.00 23.30 16.68
N LEU A 4 -8.78 22.74 16.64
CA LEU A 4 -8.46 21.49 17.34
C LEU A 4 -7.84 21.77 18.72
N PRO A 5 -8.27 21.04 19.78
CA PRO A 5 -7.69 21.10 21.12
C PRO A 5 -6.17 20.94 21.07
N THR A 6 -5.43 21.67 21.90
CA THR A 6 -3.96 21.64 21.94
C THR A 6 -3.39 20.25 22.23
N SER A 7 -4.14 19.41 22.94
CA SER A 7 -3.81 17.99 23.20
C SER A 7 -4.04 17.05 22.01
N ALA A 8 -4.94 17.40 21.08
CA ALA A 8 -5.29 16.55 19.93
C ALA A 8 -4.33 16.72 18.74
N ARG A 9 -3.68 17.88 18.64
CA ARG A 9 -2.74 18.23 17.56
C ARG A 9 -1.54 17.26 17.45
N PRO A 10 -0.81 16.92 18.55
CA PRO A 10 0.29 15.97 18.46
C PRO A 10 -0.18 14.54 18.10
N SER A 11 -1.36 14.13 18.56
CA SER A 11 -1.90 12.79 18.24
C SER A 11 -2.28 12.63 16.77
N ILE A 12 -2.88 13.67 16.16
CA ILE A 12 -3.19 13.70 14.72
C ILE A 12 -1.90 13.79 13.89
N ALA A 13 -0.91 14.54 14.37
CA ALA A 13 0.41 14.59 13.73
C ALA A 13 1.14 13.23 13.79
N ALA A 14 0.98 12.48 14.88
CA ALA A 14 1.60 11.15 15.03
C ALA A 14 0.91 10.08 14.17
N SER A 15 -0.42 10.10 14.06
CA SER A 15 -1.16 9.10 13.27
C SER A 15 -0.79 9.10 11.79
N VAL A 16 -0.42 10.28 11.27
CA VAL A 16 0.09 10.49 9.91
C VAL A 16 1.33 9.63 9.59
N TYR A 17 2.20 9.36 10.57
CA TYR A 17 3.38 8.52 10.36
C TYR A 17 3.06 7.02 10.36
N GLY A 18 1.86 6.62 10.80
CA GLY A 18 1.43 5.22 10.85
C GLY A 18 0.88 4.68 9.53
N PHE A 19 0.61 5.53 8.52
CA PHE A 19 -0.04 5.09 7.28
C PHE A 19 0.78 4.09 6.47
N LEU A 20 2.11 4.21 6.45
CA LEU A 20 2.99 3.24 5.78
C LEU A 20 2.74 1.82 6.31
N ALA A 21 2.50 1.67 7.62
CA ALA A 21 2.26 0.37 8.24
C ALA A 21 0.94 -0.29 7.81
N PHE A 22 0.00 0.49 7.27
CA PHE A 22 -1.28 -0.03 6.76
C PHE A 22 -1.27 -0.30 5.26
N ILE A 23 -0.25 0.11 4.51
CA ILE A 23 -0.20 -0.16 3.06
C ILE A 23 -0.13 -1.67 2.82
N GLY A 24 -1.01 -2.18 1.95
CA GLY A 24 -1.03 -3.59 1.55
C GLY A 24 -2.35 -4.32 1.80
N PHE A 25 -3.33 -3.71 2.47
CA PHE A 25 -4.66 -4.32 2.65
C PHE A 25 -5.37 -4.59 1.31
N GLU A 26 -5.07 -3.80 0.28
CA GLU A 26 -5.61 -3.88 -1.07
C GLU A 26 -5.01 -5.01 -1.91
N ALA A 27 -3.94 -5.66 -1.43
CA ALA A 27 -3.24 -6.73 -2.14
C ALA A 27 -4.14 -7.94 -2.46
N ALA A 28 -5.29 -8.07 -1.79
CA ALA A 28 -6.28 -9.10 -2.09
C ALA A 28 -7.04 -8.86 -3.41
N ALA A 29 -7.13 -7.61 -3.89
CA ALA A 29 -7.93 -7.27 -5.07
C ALA A 29 -7.38 -7.86 -6.38
N PRO A 30 -6.07 -7.78 -6.70
CA PRO A 30 -5.51 -8.41 -7.91
C PRO A 30 -5.63 -9.94 -7.92
N MET A 31 -5.90 -10.55 -6.77
CA MET A 31 -6.05 -12.00 -6.61
C MET A 31 -7.51 -12.47 -6.66
N ALA A 32 -8.45 -11.56 -6.94
CA ALA A 32 -9.87 -11.90 -6.99
C ALA A 32 -10.17 -13.01 -8.01
N GLU A 33 -9.54 -12.99 -9.19
CA GLU A 33 -9.73 -14.01 -10.25
C GLU A 33 -9.32 -15.43 -9.80
N GLU A 34 -8.37 -15.55 -8.87
CA GLU A 34 -7.87 -16.84 -8.38
C GLU A 34 -8.56 -17.31 -7.09
N THR A 35 -9.53 -16.53 -6.59
CA THR A 35 -10.22 -16.79 -5.33
C THR A 35 -11.51 -17.58 -5.58
N LYS A 36 -11.77 -18.65 -4.81
CA LYS A 36 -12.97 -19.51 -4.97
C LYS A 36 -14.32 -18.77 -4.84
N ASN A 37 -14.36 -17.64 -4.12
CA ASN A 37 -15.56 -16.81 -3.90
C ASN A 37 -15.21 -15.31 -3.76
N PRO A 38 -14.80 -14.62 -4.84
CA PRO A 38 -14.18 -13.30 -4.74
C PRO A 38 -15.13 -12.24 -4.15
N ARG A 39 -16.41 -12.27 -4.55
CA ARG A 39 -17.44 -11.30 -4.09
C ARG A 39 -17.65 -11.27 -2.57
N ARG A 40 -17.33 -12.36 -1.86
CA ARG A 40 -17.47 -12.44 -0.39
C ARG A 40 -16.11 -12.44 0.30
N THR A 41 -15.13 -13.16 -0.25
CA THR A 41 -13.83 -13.35 0.38
C THR A 41 -12.97 -12.09 0.30
N VAL A 42 -12.91 -11.41 -0.85
CA VAL A 42 -12.04 -10.24 -1.02
C VAL A 42 -12.46 -9.07 -0.10
N PRO A 43 -13.75 -8.65 -0.06
CA PRO A 43 -14.16 -7.57 0.84
C PRO A 43 -13.93 -7.90 2.31
N ARG A 44 -14.20 -9.15 2.72
CA ARG A 44 -13.95 -9.60 4.10
C ARG A 44 -12.47 -9.62 4.43
N ALA A 45 -11.62 -10.10 3.53
CA ALA A 45 -10.18 -10.13 3.73
C ALA A 45 -9.61 -8.72 3.89
N VAL A 46 -10.03 -7.76 3.05
CA VAL A 46 -9.64 -6.35 3.17
C VAL A 46 -10.04 -5.77 4.52
N VAL A 47 -11.32 -5.90 4.91
CA VAL A 47 -11.82 -5.29 6.17
C VAL A 47 -11.21 -5.97 7.39
N LEU A 48 -11.18 -7.31 7.43
CA LEU A 48 -10.65 -8.05 8.57
C LEU A 48 -9.14 -7.86 8.71
N SER A 49 -8.37 -7.81 7.62
CA SER A 49 -6.94 -7.55 7.70
C SER A 49 -6.64 -6.17 8.30
N CYS A 50 -7.33 -5.11 7.85
CA CYS A 50 -7.22 -3.78 8.42
C CYS A 50 -7.57 -3.74 9.92
N LEU A 51 -8.67 -4.38 10.32
CA LEU A 51 -9.11 -4.38 11.72
C LEU A 51 -8.17 -5.17 12.62
N LEU A 52 -7.75 -6.36 12.19
CA LEU A 52 -6.84 -7.21 12.96
C LEU A 52 -5.46 -6.58 13.11
N ILE A 53 -4.90 -6.04 12.02
CA ILE A 53 -3.58 -5.40 12.08
C ILE A 53 -3.62 -4.08 12.86
N GLY A 54 -4.70 -3.31 12.72
CA GLY A 54 -4.89 -2.10 13.50
C GLY A 54 -5.02 -2.38 14.99
N LEU A 55 -5.81 -3.39 15.38
CA LEU A 55 -5.90 -3.82 16.77
C LEU A 55 -4.53 -4.29 17.30
N PHE A 56 -3.78 -5.04 16.49
CA PHE A 56 -2.44 -5.49 16.84
C PHE A 56 -1.46 -4.33 17.05
N TYR A 57 -1.49 -3.32 16.17
CA TYR A 57 -0.67 -2.10 16.32
C TYR A 57 -1.05 -1.28 17.54
N VAL A 58 -2.34 -1.14 17.84
CA VAL A 58 -2.80 -0.46 19.06
C VAL A 58 -2.31 -1.21 20.30
N LEU A 59 -2.45 -2.54 20.33
CA LEU A 59 -2.04 -3.35 21.48
C LEU A 59 -0.53 -3.32 21.70
N THR A 60 0.27 -3.44 20.65
CA THR A 60 1.73 -3.40 20.74
C THR A 60 2.26 -2.01 21.09
N SER A 61 1.68 -0.95 20.52
CA SER A 61 2.02 0.44 20.86
C SER A 61 1.60 0.81 22.28
N TYR A 62 0.47 0.29 22.74
CA TYR A 62 0.04 0.45 24.13
C TYR A 62 0.98 -0.28 25.09
N ALA A 63 1.35 -1.53 24.79
CA ALA A 63 2.28 -2.31 25.60
C ALA A 63 3.66 -1.62 25.72
N SER A 64 4.20 -1.09 24.61
CA SER A 64 5.47 -0.33 24.66
C SER A 64 5.32 0.96 25.47
N SER A 65 4.20 1.67 25.32
CA SER A 65 3.93 2.89 26.09
C SER A 65 3.81 2.61 27.60
N VAL A 66 3.24 1.47 28.00
CA VAL A 66 3.17 1.03 29.40
C VAL A 66 4.56 0.68 29.95
N TYR A 67 5.41 0.03 29.14
CA TYR A 67 6.77 -0.33 29.56
C TYR A 67 7.65 0.90 29.83
N PHE A 68 7.67 1.88 28.92
CA PHE A 68 8.45 3.10 29.11
C PHE A 68 7.80 4.05 30.12
N GLY A 69 6.47 4.02 30.21
CA GLY A 69 5.68 4.98 30.95
C GLY A 69 5.63 6.36 30.25
N PRO A 70 4.66 7.22 30.61
CA PRO A 70 4.45 8.50 29.93
C PRO A 70 5.64 9.45 30.06
N ALA A 71 6.43 9.34 31.13
CA ALA A 71 7.58 10.22 31.38
C ALA A 71 8.79 9.92 30.48
N LYS A 72 8.99 8.67 30.06
CA LYS A 72 10.16 8.24 29.27
C LYS A 72 9.82 7.84 27.83
N MET A 73 8.56 7.96 27.42
CA MET A 73 8.14 7.59 26.06
C MET A 73 8.89 8.40 24.99
N ALA A 74 9.31 9.63 25.29
CA ALA A 74 10.15 10.42 24.39
C ALA A 74 11.51 9.76 24.09
N GLU A 75 12.03 8.94 25.01
CA GLU A 75 13.30 8.22 24.84
C GLU A 75 13.16 6.99 23.95
N PHE A 76 11.94 6.54 23.66
CA PHE A 76 11.66 5.34 22.86
C PHE A 76 12.44 5.34 21.54
N MET A 77 12.40 6.44 20.79
CA MET A 77 13.06 6.54 19.48
C MET A 77 14.59 6.53 19.56
N SER A 78 15.18 6.83 20.72
CA SER A 78 16.63 6.79 20.95
C SER A 78 17.11 5.49 21.61
N TYR A 79 16.17 4.68 22.11
CA TYR A 79 16.49 3.47 22.85
C TYR A 79 17.22 2.44 21.98
N ASN A 80 18.24 1.80 22.56
CA ASN A 80 19.09 0.81 21.87
C ASN A 80 19.64 1.31 20.53
N GLY A 81 20.17 2.54 20.50
CA GLY A 81 20.75 3.14 19.29
C GLY A 81 19.73 3.37 18.17
N GLY A 82 18.46 3.60 18.51
CA GLY A 82 17.37 3.77 17.56
C GLY A 82 16.60 2.49 17.21
N ASN A 83 17.03 1.34 17.74
CA ASN A 83 16.38 0.04 17.52
C ASN A 83 15.55 -0.38 18.73
N ALA A 84 14.55 0.44 19.07
CA ALA A 84 13.77 0.31 20.29
C ALA A 84 13.14 -1.08 20.47
N TRP A 85 12.59 -1.64 19.39
CA TRP A 85 11.95 -2.96 19.40
C TRP A 85 12.93 -4.11 19.68
N ILE A 86 14.16 -4.04 19.15
CA ILE A 86 15.20 -5.03 19.44
C ILE A 86 15.68 -4.87 20.89
N GLY A 87 15.80 -3.64 21.38
CA GLY A 87 16.13 -3.35 22.77
C GLY A 87 15.07 -3.94 23.73
N LEU A 88 13.79 -3.77 23.41
CA LEU A 88 12.69 -4.35 24.18
C LEU A 88 12.73 -5.87 24.16
N ALA A 89 12.93 -6.46 22.98
CA ALA A 89 13.04 -7.91 22.82
C ALA A 89 14.18 -8.50 23.65
N THR A 90 15.39 -7.92 23.55
CA THR A 90 16.57 -8.37 24.28
C THR A 90 16.42 -8.19 25.80
N THR A 91 15.84 -7.07 26.24
CA THR A 91 15.65 -6.79 27.68
C THR A 91 14.58 -7.66 28.32
N LEU A 92 13.45 -7.88 27.64
CA LEU A 92 12.32 -8.62 28.19
C LEU A 92 12.47 -10.14 28.05
N TRP A 93 13.08 -10.61 26.96
CA TRP A 93 13.18 -12.05 26.66
C TRP A 93 14.58 -12.62 26.93
N GLY A 94 15.55 -11.79 27.31
CA GLY A 94 16.95 -12.22 27.45
C GLY A 94 17.41 -12.92 26.17
N ASN A 95 18.06 -14.07 26.29
CA ASN A 95 18.51 -14.89 25.16
C ASN A 95 17.37 -15.41 24.25
N GLY A 96 16.12 -15.41 24.74
CA GLY A 96 14.95 -15.82 23.97
C GLY A 96 14.59 -14.89 22.81
N TRP A 97 15.18 -13.68 22.75
CA TRP A 97 14.96 -12.71 21.68
C TRP A 97 15.29 -13.24 20.27
N ILE A 98 16.17 -14.25 20.18
CA ILE A 98 16.53 -14.91 18.92
C ILE A 98 15.28 -15.53 18.25
N LEU A 99 14.32 -16.04 19.03
CA LEU A 99 13.06 -16.55 18.49
C LEU A 99 12.27 -15.44 17.78
N LEU A 100 12.27 -14.22 18.33
CA LEU A 100 11.61 -13.07 17.72
C LEU A 100 12.30 -12.66 16.40
N LEU A 101 13.63 -12.82 16.30
CA LEU A 101 14.32 -12.64 15.01
C LEU A 101 13.87 -13.66 13.97
N VAL A 102 13.75 -14.94 14.34
CA VAL A 102 13.27 -15.97 13.41
C VAL A 102 11.84 -15.68 12.94
N VAL A 103 10.97 -15.27 13.86
CA VAL A 103 9.59 -14.86 13.53
C VAL A 103 9.57 -13.63 12.62
N LEU A 104 10.42 -12.64 12.89
CA LEU A 104 10.57 -11.44 12.06
C LEU A 104 10.98 -11.80 10.63
N LEU A 105 11.94 -12.72 10.46
CA LEU A 105 12.37 -13.18 9.14
C LEU A 105 11.25 -13.89 8.39
N ILE A 106 10.56 -14.84 9.04
CA ILE A 106 9.43 -15.56 8.45
C ILE A 106 8.31 -14.58 8.05
N SER A 107 8.01 -13.61 8.90
CA SER A 107 7.02 -12.56 8.63
C SER A 107 7.42 -11.71 7.42
N SER A 108 8.69 -11.33 7.32
CA SER A 108 9.22 -10.56 6.19
C SER A 108 9.12 -11.34 4.88
N PHE A 109 9.47 -12.63 4.88
CA PHE A 109 9.30 -13.51 3.72
C PHE A 109 7.83 -13.64 3.31
N ALA A 110 6.92 -13.82 4.27
CA ALA A 110 5.49 -13.90 4.00
C ALA A 110 4.95 -12.60 3.38
N CYS A 111 5.36 -11.44 3.90
CA CYS A 111 5.01 -10.12 3.37
C CYS A 111 5.50 -9.95 1.93
N MET A 112 6.79 -10.23 1.67
CA MET A 112 7.38 -10.13 0.33
C MET A 112 6.69 -11.07 -0.67
N ASN A 113 6.36 -12.29 -0.25
CA ASN A 113 5.63 -13.24 -1.09
C ASN A 113 4.24 -12.69 -1.46
N GLY A 114 3.49 -12.15 -0.49
CA GLY A 114 2.20 -11.52 -0.74
C GLY A 114 2.28 -10.31 -1.68
N ALA A 115 3.25 -9.43 -1.46
CA ALA A 115 3.49 -8.26 -2.31
C ALA A 115 3.86 -8.67 -3.75
N ALA A 116 4.72 -9.66 -3.92
CA ALA A 116 5.08 -10.19 -5.24
C ALA A 116 3.87 -10.80 -5.96
N LEU A 117 3.01 -11.49 -5.22
CA LEU A 117 1.79 -12.11 -5.75
C LEU A 117 0.84 -11.04 -6.31
N ALA A 118 0.59 -9.99 -5.55
CA ALA A 118 -0.26 -8.87 -5.96
C ALA A 118 0.36 -8.09 -7.13
N ALA A 119 1.64 -7.73 -7.04
CA ALA A 119 2.31 -6.93 -8.07
C ALA A 119 2.36 -7.64 -9.43
N THR A 120 2.71 -8.93 -9.45
CA THR A 120 2.82 -9.70 -10.69
C THR A 120 1.48 -9.89 -11.40
N ARG A 121 0.38 -10.01 -10.65
CA ARG A 121 -0.99 -10.07 -11.19
C ARG A 121 -1.44 -8.73 -11.75
N SER A 122 -1.15 -7.63 -11.06
CA SER A 122 -1.42 -6.29 -11.58
C SER A 122 -0.66 -6.03 -12.89
N ILE A 123 0.63 -6.37 -12.96
CA ILE A 123 1.45 -6.25 -14.17
C ILE A 123 0.89 -7.13 -15.30
N TRP A 124 0.50 -8.35 -14.99
CA TRP A 124 -0.11 -9.27 -15.95
C TRP A 124 -1.46 -8.77 -16.48
N ALA A 125 -2.34 -8.28 -15.61
CA ALA A 125 -3.63 -7.71 -15.99
C ALA A 125 -3.47 -6.50 -16.93
N MET A 126 -2.50 -5.62 -16.65
CA MET A 126 -2.14 -4.52 -17.55
C MET A 126 -1.57 -5.02 -18.90
N GLY A 127 -0.81 -6.11 -18.90
CA GLY A 127 -0.31 -6.74 -20.13
C GLY A 127 -1.41 -7.39 -20.98
N ARG A 128 -2.40 -8.02 -20.32
CA ARG A 128 -3.55 -8.68 -20.96
C ARG A 128 -4.52 -7.67 -21.57
N SER A 129 -4.78 -6.57 -20.87
CA SER A 129 -5.64 -5.49 -21.35
C SER A 129 -5.00 -4.60 -22.41
N GLY A 130 -3.68 -4.70 -22.61
CA GLY A 130 -2.95 -3.95 -23.63
C GLY A 130 -2.53 -2.54 -23.21
N THR A 131 -2.62 -2.20 -21.92
CA THR A 131 -1.99 -1.01 -21.33
C THR A 131 -0.47 -1.16 -21.28
N LEU A 132 0.03 -2.37 -21.03
CA LEU A 132 1.44 -2.75 -21.14
C LEU A 132 1.71 -3.61 -22.39
N PRO A 133 2.98 -3.77 -22.80
CA PRO A 133 3.35 -4.70 -23.87
C PRO A 133 2.77 -6.11 -23.62
N ARG A 134 2.30 -6.77 -24.71
CA ARG A 134 1.74 -8.13 -24.66
C ARG A 134 2.65 -9.17 -23.99
N PHE A 135 3.95 -8.89 -23.94
CA PHE A 135 4.94 -9.66 -23.19
C PHE A 135 4.51 -9.93 -21.73
N PHE A 136 3.93 -8.93 -21.05
CA PHE A 136 3.47 -9.06 -19.66
C PHE A 136 2.17 -9.87 -19.51
N GLY A 137 1.38 -10.01 -20.57
CA GLY A 137 0.15 -10.81 -20.57
C GLY A 137 0.38 -12.33 -20.70
N TYR A 138 1.63 -12.77 -20.88
CA TYR A 138 1.96 -14.19 -21.08
C TYR A 138 1.75 -15.01 -19.81
N VAL A 139 1.11 -16.17 -19.97
CA VAL A 139 0.91 -17.17 -18.91
C VAL A 139 1.63 -18.44 -19.30
N HIS A 140 2.38 -19.03 -18.36
CA HIS A 140 3.11 -20.27 -18.58
C HIS A 140 2.15 -21.45 -18.80
N PRO A 141 2.32 -22.28 -19.85
CA PRO A 141 1.35 -23.33 -20.20
C PRO A 141 1.19 -24.41 -19.13
N ARG A 142 2.30 -24.85 -18.50
CA ARG A 142 2.29 -25.87 -17.43
C ARG A 142 1.80 -25.35 -16.08
N TRP A 143 2.35 -24.23 -15.60
CA TRP A 143 2.13 -23.71 -14.24
C TRP A 143 0.99 -22.70 -14.13
N ARG A 144 0.43 -22.25 -15.27
CA ARG A 144 -0.62 -21.23 -15.36
C ARG A 144 -0.30 -19.92 -14.62
N SER A 145 0.98 -19.59 -14.47
CA SER A 145 1.47 -18.38 -13.79
C SER A 145 2.00 -17.34 -14.78
N PRO A 146 1.95 -16.04 -14.45
CA PRO A 146 2.46 -14.96 -15.31
C PRO A 146 3.99 -14.88 -15.25
N SER A 147 4.67 -15.89 -15.79
CA SER A 147 6.12 -16.10 -15.63
C SER A 147 6.98 -14.92 -16.06
N LYS A 148 6.58 -14.23 -17.13
CA LYS A 148 7.31 -13.05 -17.64
C LYS A 148 7.19 -11.85 -16.71
N SER A 149 5.99 -11.60 -16.17
CA SER A 149 5.77 -10.56 -15.16
C SER A 149 6.54 -10.86 -13.88
N ILE A 150 6.58 -12.13 -13.46
CA ILE A 150 7.37 -12.59 -12.31
C ILE A 150 8.86 -12.32 -12.53
N LEU A 151 9.41 -12.71 -13.69
CA LEU A 151 10.83 -12.55 -13.99
C LEU A 151 11.25 -11.08 -13.97
N VAL A 152 10.47 -10.21 -14.61
CA VAL A 152 10.77 -8.77 -14.67
C VAL A 152 10.65 -8.13 -13.29
N PHE A 153 9.57 -8.43 -12.55
CA PHE A 153 9.37 -7.91 -11.20
C PHE A 153 10.51 -8.33 -10.27
N PHE A 154 10.86 -9.62 -10.28
CA PHE A 154 11.95 -10.15 -9.46
C PHE A 154 13.30 -9.56 -9.88
N GLY A 155 13.63 -9.57 -11.18
CA GLY A 155 14.89 -9.02 -11.67
C GLY A 155 15.07 -7.54 -11.34
N LEU A 156 14.04 -6.73 -11.58
CA LEU A 156 14.08 -5.31 -11.24
C LEU A 156 14.17 -5.10 -9.72
N GLY A 157 13.37 -5.82 -8.94
CA GLY A 157 13.37 -5.73 -7.48
C GLY A 157 14.72 -6.12 -6.87
N THR A 158 15.35 -7.19 -7.35
CA THR A 158 16.68 -7.62 -6.93
C THR A 158 17.74 -6.57 -7.27
N VAL A 159 17.75 -6.04 -8.50
CA VAL A 159 18.72 -5.01 -8.90
C VAL A 159 18.55 -3.76 -8.04
N LEU A 160 17.33 -3.26 -7.87
CA LEU A 160 17.08 -2.07 -7.04
C LEU A 160 17.48 -2.29 -5.58
N THR A 161 17.17 -3.46 -5.01
CA THR A 161 17.52 -3.80 -3.63
C THR A 161 19.03 -3.89 -3.43
N LEU A 162 19.74 -4.59 -4.32
CA LEU A 162 21.20 -4.75 -4.22
C LEU A 162 21.94 -3.42 -4.45
N VAL A 163 21.54 -2.65 -5.47
CA VAL A 163 22.14 -1.35 -5.75
C VAL A 163 21.87 -0.39 -4.60
N GLY A 164 20.61 -0.26 -4.17
CA GLY A 164 20.23 0.62 -3.06
C GLY A 164 20.94 0.27 -1.76
N GLY A 165 20.98 -1.03 -1.41
CA GLY A 165 21.67 -1.51 -0.22
C GLY A 165 23.18 -1.29 -0.25
N TYR A 166 23.80 -1.41 -1.43
CA TYR A 166 25.23 -1.10 -1.60
C TYR A 166 25.51 0.42 -1.54
N THR A 167 24.63 1.26 -2.09
CA THR A 167 24.85 2.71 -2.15
C THR A 167 24.55 3.44 -0.83
N TRP A 168 23.55 2.98 -0.07
CA TRP A 168 23.03 3.71 1.09
C TRP A 168 23.04 2.93 2.41
N ASP A 169 23.53 1.69 2.44
CA ASP A 169 23.26 0.69 3.49
C ASP A 169 21.81 0.13 3.43
N PRO A 170 21.59 -1.18 3.75
CA PRO A 170 20.27 -1.79 3.67
C PRO A 170 19.16 -1.08 4.47
N VAL A 171 19.48 -0.50 5.63
CA VAL A 171 18.47 0.14 6.48
C VAL A 171 17.99 1.45 5.86
N THR A 172 18.91 2.28 5.38
CA THR A 172 18.54 3.54 4.71
C THR A 172 17.92 3.28 3.36
N ALA A 173 18.37 2.27 2.60
CA ALA A 173 17.74 1.86 1.35
C ALA A 173 16.28 1.43 1.58
N TYR A 174 16.02 0.61 2.60
CA TYR A 174 14.67 0.24 3.01
C TYR A 174 13.82 1.47 3.33
N ALA A 175 14.35 2.43 4.09
CA ALA A 175 13.66 3.67 4.40
C ALA A 175 13.32 4.48 3.13
N VAL A 176 14.27 4.64 2.20
CA VAL A 176 14.06 5.34 0.92
C VAL A 176 12.95 4.68 0.10
N PHE A 177 13.00 3.35 -0.07
CA PHE A 177 11.97 2.62 -0.82
C PHE A 177 10.60 2.67 -0.13
N GLY A 178 10.56 2.61 1.21
CA GLY A 178 9.33 2.79 1.99
C GLY A 178 8.75 4.20 1.86
N THR A 179 9.59 5.23 1.81
CA THR A 179 9.15 6.61 1.54
C THR A 179 8.60 6.73 0.11
N VAL A 180 9.31 6.21 -0.90
CA VAL A 180 8.84 6.19 -2.30
C VAL A 180 7.48 5.50 -2.40
N LEU A 181 7.33 4.33 -1.78
CA LEU A 181 6.07 3.59 -1.75
C LEU A 181 4.95 4.43 -1.12
N THR A 182 5.20 5.04 0.03
CA THR A 182 4.24 5.88 0.74
C THR A 182 3.78 7.05 -0.12
N VAL A 183 4.72 7.81 -0.69
CA VAL A 183 4.44 8.98 -1.53
C VAL A 183 3.71 8.58 -2.82
N CYS A 184 3.96 7.38 -3.36
CA CYS A 184 3.24 6.83 -4.51
C CYS A 184 1.80 6.40 -4.19
N VAL A 185 1.60 5.72 -3.06
CA VAL A 185 0.33 5.02 -2.75
C VAL A 185 -0.70 5.96 -2.14
N LEU A 186 -0.30 6.93 -1.31
CA LEU A 186 -1.25 7.85 -0.66
C LEU A 186 -2.10 8.64 -1.67
N PRO A 187 -1.56 9.18 -2.77
CA PRO A 187 -2.38 9.81 -3.81
C PRO A 187 -3.33 8.84 -4.51
N ILE A 188 -2.94 7.57 -4.68
CA ILE A 188 -3.81 6.54 -5.26
C ILE A 188 -5.01 6.30 -4.32
N TYR A 189 -4.78 6.18 -3.01
CA TYR A 189 -5.85 6.05 -2.03
C TYR A 189 -6.73 7.30 -1.99
N PHE A 190 -6.13 8.49 -2.08
CA PHE A 190 -6.87 9.75 -2.14
C PHE A 190 -7.81 9.81 -3.36
N VAL A 191 -7.29 9.51 -4.55
CA VAL A 191 -8.09 9.47 -5.78
C VAL A 191 -9.17 8.37 -5.69
N THR A 192 -8.85 7.21 -5.15
CA THR A 192 -9.81 6.11 -4.97
C THR A 192 -10.94 6.51 -4.00
N ALA A 193 -10.59 7.20 -2.92
CA ALA A 193 -11.56 7.70 -1.95
C ALA A 193 -12.49 8.75 -2.56
N LEU A 194 -12.00 9.64 -3.43
CA LEU A 194 -12.83 10.58 -4.19
C LEU A 194 -13.62 9.93 -5.32
N ALA A 195 -13.08 8.87 -5.92
CA ALA A 195 -13.75 8.13 -6.99
C ALA A 195 -14.97 7.35 -6.47
N CYS A 196 -14.95 6.88 -5.22
CA CYS A 196 -16.05 6.14 -4.61
C CYS A 196 -17.41 6.88 -4.67
N PRO A 197 -17.57 8.12 -4.12
CA PRO A 197 -18.82 8.85 -4.20
C PRO A 197 -19.22 9.13 -5.65
N VAL A 198 -18.27 9.50 -6.51
CA VAL A 198 -18.52 9.77 -7.94
C VAL A 198 -19.06 8.54 -8.65
N TYR A 199 -18.47 7.37 -8.40
CA TYR A 199 -18.87 6.10 -8.99
C TYR A 199 -20.29 5.71 -8.59
N PHE A 200 -20.61 5.71 -7.30
CA PHE A 200 -21.96 5.37 -6.85
C PHE A 200 -22.99 6.43 -7.27
N LEU A 201 -22.64 7.71 -7.29
CA LEU A 201 -23.52 8.76 -7.80
C LEU A 201 -23.72 8.71 -9.31
N ARG A 202 -22.85 8.05 -10.08
CA ARG A 202 -22.98 7.99 -11.55
C ARG A 202 -23.59 6.68 -12.03
N TYR A 203 -23.18 5.54 -11.45
CA TYR A 203 -23.51 4.21 -11.97
C TYR A 203 -24.49 3.44 -11.07
N ARG A 204 -24.54 3.73 -9.76
CA ARG A 204 -25.34 2.96 -8.79
C ARG A 204 -26.09 3.83 -7.79
N ARG A 205 -26.81 4.84 -8.29
CA ARG A 205 -27.55 5.80 -7.44
C ARG A 205 -28.53 5.12 -6.48
N GLY A 206 -29.14 4.00 -6.88
CA GLY A 206 -30.07 3.25 -6.05
C GLY A 206 -29.45 2.55 -4.83
N GLU A 207 -28.13 2.32 -4.83
CA GLU A 207 -27.39 1.70 -3.72
C GLU A 207 -26.62 2.75 -2.88
N PHE A 208 -26.82 4.04 -3.14
CA PHE A 208 -26.05 5.12 -2.54
C PHE A 208 -26.39 5.34 -1.06
N ASN A 209 -25.57 4.78 -0.18
CA ASN A 209 -25.54 5.12 1.23
C ASN A 209 -24.62 6.34 1.49
N VAL A 210 -25.18 7.42 2.04
CA VAL A 210 -24.45 8.68 2.35
C VAL A 210 -23.27 8.42 3.30
N PHE A 211 -23.44 7.57 4.30
CA PHE A 211 -22.37 7.33 5.28
C PHE A 211 -21.20 6.56 4.65
N LEU A 212 -21.49 5.46 3.96
CA LEU A 212 -20.46 4.55 3.42
C LEU A 212 -19.83 5.05 2.12
N HIS A 213 -20.56 5.77 1.28
CA HIS A 213 -20.07 6.17 -0.04
C HIS A 213 -19.67 7.64 -0.13
N LEU A 214 -20.08 8.50 0.82
CA LEU A 214 -19.70 9.91 0.85
C LEU A 214 -18.89 10.27 2.10
N ILE A 215 -19.46 10.09 3.30
CA ILE A 215 -18.84 10.56 4.53
C ILE A 215 -17.53 9.81 4.82
N ALA A 216 -17.55 8.48 4.85
CA ALA A 216 -16.35 7.68 5.13
C ALA A 216 -15.21 7.93 4.12
N PRO A 217 -15.44 7.88 2.79
CA PRO A 217 -14.38 8.14 1.81
C PRO A 217 -13.86 9.59 1.86
N VAL A 218 -14.73 10.59 2.01
CA VAL A 218 -14.30 12.00 2.08
C VAL A 218 -13.51 12.28 3.36
N LEU A 219 -13.93 11.73 4.50
CA LEU A 219 -13.14 11.82 5.73
C LEU A 219 -11.78 11.16 5.57
N GLY A 220 -11.72 9.98 4.95
CA GLY A 220 -10.47 9.31 4.61
C GLY A 220 -9.56 10.18 3.72
N ALA A 221 -10.11 10.75 2.65
CA ALA A 221 -9.38 11.65 1.76
C ALA A 221 -8.81 12.86 2.51
N ILE A 222 -9.59 13.47 3.42
CA ILE A 222 -9.12 14.60 4.25
C ILE A 222 -7.97 14.17 5.18
N LEU A 223 -8.04 12.98 5.78
CA LEU A 223 -7.00 12.45 6.66
C LEU A 223 -5.72 12.06 5.91
N LEU A 224 -5.82 11.72 4.63
CA LEU A 224 -4.67 11.38 3.78
C LEU A 224 -3.88 12.63 3.37
N ILE A 225 -4.48 13.82 3.33
CA ILE A 225 -3.79 15.05 2.92
C ILE A 225 -2.58 15.35 3.82
N PRO A 226 -2.72 15.46 5.16
CA PRO A 226 -1.57 15.69 6.01
C PRO A 226 -0.57 14.53 6.00
N ALA A 227 -1.06 13.30 5.81
CA ALA A 227 -0.21 12.12 5.66
C ALA A 227 0.72 12.20 4.45
N PHE A 228 0.18 12.62 3.31
CA PHE A 228 0.94 12.82 2.09
C PHE A 228 2.02 13.87 2.27
N PHE A 229 1.69 15.05 2.81
CA PHE A 229 2.68 16.12 2.98
C PHE A 229 3.79 15.74 3.97
N ALA A 230 3.48 15.03 5.05
CA ALA A 230 4.50 14.52 5.97
C ALA A 230 5.35 13.40 5.35
N GLY A 231 4.73 12.43 4.66
CA GLY A 231 5.44 11.34 3.99
C GLY A 231 6.33 11.82 2.84
N ALA A 232 5.89 12.85 2.13
CA ALA A 232 6.68 13.53 1.09
C ALA A 232 7.67 14.55 1.66
N GLY A 233 7.68 14.77 2.98
CA GLY A 233 8.54 15.73 3.69
C GLY A 233 8.46 17.13 3.12
N ILE A 234 7.25 17.55 2.78
CA ILE A 234 6.96 18.91 2.36
C ILE A 234 6.43 19.65 3.60
N PRO A 235 7.14 20.68 4.11
CA PRO A 235 6.83 21.30 5.39
C PRO A 235 5.65 22.28 5.31
N VAL A 236 4.48 21.80 4.88
CA VAL A 236 3.21 22.56 4.88
C VAL A 236 2.61 22.61 6.28
N PHE A 237 2.78 21.53 7.05
CA PHE A 237 2.29 21.42 8.42
C PHE A 237 3.43 21.48 9.42
N SER A 238 3.18 22.01 10.62
CA SER A 238 4.19 22.20 11.67
C SER A 238 4.87 20.90 12.14
N PHE A 239 4.27 19.75 11.85
CA PHE A 239 4.81 18.43 12.18
C PHE A 239 5.48 17.72 11.00
N ALA A 240 5.39 18.27 9.79
CA ALA A 240 6.05 17.75 8.60
C ALA A 240 7.42 18.44 8.47
N SER A 241 8.49 17.66 8.51
CA SER A 241 9.86 18.15 8.30
C SER A 241 10.32 17.84 6.88
N ALA A 242 11.27 18.65 6.38
CA ALA A 242 11.96 18.33 5.14
C ALA A 242 12.72 17.01 5.30
N LEU A 243 12.55 16.09 4.34
CA LEU A 243 13.34 14.87 4.33
C LEU A 243 14.82 15.20 4.08
N SER A 244 15.70 14.57 4.84
CA SER A 244 17.13 14.59 4.55
C SER A 244 17.46 13.69 3.35
N TYR A 245 18.56 13.99 2.68
CA TYR A 245 19.14 13.05 1.70
C TYR A 245 19.54 11.75 2.42
N PRO A 246 19.25 10.55 1.87
CA PRO A 246 18.71 10.27 0.53
C PRO A 246 17.17 10.14 0.43
N LEU A 247 16.42 10.20 1.52
CA LEU A 247 14.96 10.02 1.49
C LEU A 247 14.24 11.14 0.71
N SER A 248 14.86 12.33 0.62
CA SER A 248 14.37 13.43 -0.21
C SER A 248 14.27 13.09 -1.70
N LEU A 249 14.97 12.06 -2.18
CA LEU A 249 14.86 11.56 -3.55
C LEU A 249 13.47 11.00 -3.87
N ALA A 250 12.69 10.61 -2.85
CA ALA A 250 11.35 10.06 -3.06
C ALA A 250 10.43 11.03 -3.81
N GLY A 251 10.42 12.31 -3.44
CA GLY A 251 9.59 13.32 -4.10
C GLY A 251 9.85 13.43 -5.61
N PRO A 252 11.11 13.71 -6.04
CA PRO A 252 11.47 13.75 -7.45
C PRO A 252 11.24 12.44 -8.21
N ILE A 253 11.56 11.28 -7.61
CA ILE A 253 11.34 9.96 -8.23
C ILE A 253 9.85 9.77 -8.53
N VAL A 254 9.00 9.98 -7.53
CA VAL A 254 7.55 9.80 -7.65
C VAL A 254 6.95 10.83 -8.58
N GLY A 255 7.37 12.10 -8.49
CA GLY A 255 6.94 13.16 -9.40
C GLY A 255 7.26 12.82 -10.86
N THR A 256 8.47 12.34 -11.14
CA THR A 256 8.88 11.88 -12.48
C THR A 256 8.00 10.71 -12.94
N TRP A 257 7.73 9.76 -12.05
CA TRP A 257 6.88 8.61 -12.37
C TRP A 257 5.43 9.00 -12.68
N TYR A 258 4.87 9.98 -11.97
CA TYR A 258 3.55 10.52 -12.27
C TYR A 258 3.52 11.25 -13.62
N VAL A 259 4.54 12.02 -13.96
CA VAL A 259 4.63 12.68 -15.27
C VAL A 259 4.68 11.64 -16.40
N ILE A 260 5.49 10.58 -16.23
CA ILE A 260 5.55 9.47 -17.17
C ILE A 260 4.19 8.77 -17.26
N GLY A 261 3.58 8.43 -16.13
CA GLY A 261 2.27 7.76 -16.06
C GLY A 261 1.16 8.57 -16.73
N PHE A 262 1.12 9.88 -16.48
CA PHE A 262 0.17 10.78 -17.14
C PHE A 262 0.42 10.86 -18.65
N GLY A 263 1.69 10.96 -19.07
CA GLY A 263 2.05 10.92 -20.48
C GLY A 263 1.63 9.63 -21.19
N VAL A 264 1.85 8.48 -20.55
CA VAL A 264 1.41 7.17 -21.04
C VAL A 264 -0.12 7.10 -21.10
N MET A 265 -0.83 7.59 -20.08
CA MET A 265 -2.28 7.62 -20.07
C MET A 265 -2.84 8.44 -21.23
N VAL A 266 -2.34 9.67 -21.44
CA VAL A 266 -2.74 10.53 -22.55
C VAL A 266 -2.43 9.88 -23.90
N TYR A 267 -1.26 9.22 -24.03
CA TYR A 267 -0.90 8.48 -25.22
C TYR A 267 -1.87 7.32 -25.50
N LEU A 268 -2.22 6.55 -24.48
CA LEU A 268 -3.15 5.43 -24.60
C LEU A 268 -4.58 5.89 -24.91
N MET A 269 -5.06 6.97 -24.29
CA MET A 269 -6.37 7.55 -24.63
C MET A 269 -6.44 7.99 -26.10
N LYS A 270 -5.33 8.48 -26.66
CA LYS A 270 -5.28 8.94 -28.07
C LYS A 270 -5.14 7.80 -29.08
N ARG A 271 -4.44 6.71 -28.75
CA ARG A 271 -4.12 5.63 -29.71
C ARG A 271 -4.84 4.30 -29.48
N ARG A 272 -5.40 4.08 -28.28
CA ARG A 272 -5.88 2.78 -27.82
C ARG A 272 -7.12 2.93 -26.92
N ASN A 273 -8.12 3.66 -27.40
CA ASN A 273 -9.37 3.87 -26.66
C ASN A 273 -10.02 2.52 -26.24
N ASP A 274 -10.09 1.56 -27.16
CA ASP A 274 -10.60 0.20 -26.91
C ASP A 274 -9.88 -0.56 -25.79
N SER A 275 -8.62 -0.23 -25.47
CA SER A 275 -7.87 -0.92 -24.41
C SER A 275 -8.27 -0.44 -23.02
N LEU A 276 -8.66 0.83 -22.90
CA LEU A 276 -9.19 1.40 -21.66
C LEU A 276 -10.63 0.95 -21.44
N ASP A 277 -11.41 0.86 -22.52
CA ASP A 277 -12.78 0.34 -22.46
C ASP A 277 -12.81 -1.13 -22.01
N ARG A 278 -11.89 -1.98 -22.52
CA ARG A 278 -11.73 -3.37 -22.04
C ARG A 278 -11.29 -3.48 -20.58
N LEU A 279 -10.50 -2.52 -20.08
CA LEU A 279 -10.17 -2.45 -18.65
C LEU A 279 -11.41 -2.15 -17.83
N ALA A 280 -12.23 -1.19 -18.26
CA ALA A 280 -13.48 -0.85 -17.60
C ALA A 280 -14.49 -2.02 -17.63
N GLU A 281 -14.65 -2.68 -18.77
CA GLU A 281 -15.52 -3.85 -18.94
C GLU A 281 -15.10 -5.05 -18.09
N SER A 282 -13.79 -5.27 -17.89
CA SER A 282 -13.30 -6.36 -17.02
C SER A 282 -13.62 -6.16 -15.53
N VAL A 283 -13.98 -4.94 -15.13
CA VAL A 283 -14.33 -4.59 -13.74
C VAL A 283 -15.84 -4.73 -13.48
N ASP A 284 -16.69 -4.64 -14.51
CA ASP A 284 -18.13 -4.86 -14.38
C ASP A 284 -18.46 -6.36 -14.51
N PRO A 285 -18.87 -7.04 -13.44
CA PRO A 285 -19.31 -8.42 -13.53
C PRO A 285 -20.79 -8.40 -13.88
N GLU A 286 -21.15 -7.99 -15.10
CA GLU A 286 -22.40 -8.48 -15.65
C GLU A 286 -22.33 -10.01 -15.68
N PRO A 287 -23.39 -10.72 -15.27
CA PRO A 287 -23.43 -12.16 -15.40
C PRO A 287 -23.47 -12.48 -16.89
N THR A 288 -22.32 -12.71 -17.52
CA THR A 288 -22.28 -13.28 -18.87
C THR A 288 -23.09 -14.58 -18.87
N PRO A 289 -24.21 -14.68 -19.61
CA PRO A 289 -25.10 -15.86 -19.58
C PRO A 289 -24.50 -17.11 -20.26
N VAL A 290 -23.22 -17.09 -20.62
CA VAL A 290 -22.68 -17.98 -21.67
C VAL A 290 -22.17 -19.32 -21.14
N LEU A 291 -22.02 -19.51 -19.83
CA LEU A 291 -21.51 -20.77 -19.26
C LEU A 291 -22.58 -21.72 -18.69
N ALA A 292 -23.87 -21.41 -18.82
CA ALA A 292 -24.96 -22.27 -18.35
C ALA A 292 -25.53 -23.23 -19.42
N ALA A 293 -25.00 -23.22 -20.65
CA ALA A 293 -25.58 -23.97 -21.77
C ALA A 293 -24.82 -25.25 -22.18
N GLU A 294 -23.70 -25.61 -21.54
CA GLU A 294 -22.92 -26.82 -21.90
C GLU A 294 -22.88 -27.90 -20.80
N VAL A 295 -23.76 -27.84 -19.81
CA VAL A 295 -24.01 -28.97 -18.90
C VAL A 295 -25.51 -29.24 -18.86
N GLY A 296 -26.00 -29.81 -19.96
CA GLY A 296 -27.32 -30.42 -20.10
C GLY A 296 -27.15 -31.77 -20.76
#